data_AF-A0A661VR68-F1
#
_entry.id   AF-A0A661VR68-F1
#
_cell.length_a   1.000
_cell.length_b   1.000
_cell.length_c   1.000
_cell.angle_alpha   90.00
_cell.angle_beta   90.00
_cell.angle_gamma   90.00
#
_symmetry.space_group_name_H-M   'P 1'
#
loop_
_entity.id
_entity.type
_entity.pdbx_description
1 polymer ?
#
loop_
_entity_poly.entity_id
_entity_poly.type
_entity_poly.pdbx_seq_one_letter_code
_entity_poly.pdbx_strand_id
1 'polypeptide(L)'
;AHTGLPTLLGWAGHEHQWRGNYDEQAHREPDIETLYTSVDPDEVLTLLDKYGISYVYVGPVERMRYPAAGLAKFAQLMEIVYDTRTVTIYRR
;
A
#
# COMPACT_ATOMS: atom_id res chain seq x y z
N ALA A 1 -14.03 1.19 3.58
CA ALA A 1 -13.46 0.66 4.84
C ALA A 1 -14.51 -0.20 5.53
N HIS A 2 -14.49 -1.52 5.34
CA HIS A 2 -15.39 -2.47 6.01
C HIS A 2 -14.69 -3.79 6.38
N THR A 3 -13.35 -3.82 6.36
CA THR A 3 -12.56 -5.03 6.63
C THR A 3 -12.29 -5.26 8.13
N GLY A 4 -12.49 -4.25 8.96
CA GLY A 4 -12.04 -4.25 10.37
C GLY A 4 -10.52 -4.14 10.54
N LEU A 5 -9.77 -4.00 9.44
CA LEU A 5 -8.31 -3.82 9.44
C LEU A 5 -7.96 -2.35 9.14
N PRO A 6 -6.97 -1.76 9.84
CA PRO A 6 -6.52 -0.41 9.55
C PRO A 6 -5.76 -0.35 8.21
N THR A 7 -5.84 0.79 7.52
CA THR A 7 -4.97 1.10 6.38
C THR A 7 -3.75 1.89 6.85
N LEU A 8 -2.66 1.86 6.08
CA LEU A 8 -1.44 2.63 6.40
C LEU A 8 -1.74 4.14 6.53
N LEU A 9 -2.59 4.66 5.64
CA LEU A 9 -3.17 5.99 5.72
C LEU A 9 -4.64 5.91 5.31
N GLY A 10 -5.51 6.61 6.03
CA GLY A 10 -6.92 6.77 5.67
C GLY A 10 -7.09 7.83 4.59
N TRP A 11 -8.21 8.56 4.64
CA TRP A 11 -8.32 9.75 3.80
C TRP A 11 -7.55 10.90 4.44
N ALA A 12 -6.42 11.28 3.83
CA ALA A 12 -5.47 12.25 4.38
C ALA A 12 -6.12 13.59 4.78
N GLY A 13 -7.07 14.09 3.98
CA GLY A 13 -7.82 15.31 4.26
C GLY A 13 -8.75 15.19 5.48
N HIS A 14 -9.40 14.05 5.67
CA HIS A 14 -10.18 13.79 6.89
C HIS A 14 -9.29 13.63 8.12
N GLU A 15 -8.18 12.90 7.98
CA GLU A 15 -7.21 12.79 9.08
C GLU A 15 -6.65 14.15 9.47
N HIS A 16 -6.44 15.06 8.51
CA HIS A 16 -6.00 16.42 8.78
C HIS A 16 -7.02 17.20 9.63
N GLN A 17 -8.30 17.14 9.25
CA GLN A 17 -9.37 17.79 9.97
C GLN A 17 -9.50 17.29 11.42
N TRP A 18 -9.31 15.98 11.65
CA TRP A 18 -9.42 15.39 12.98
C TRP A 18 -8.17 15.56 13.85
N ARG A 19 -6.98 15.51 13.23
CA ARG A 19 -5.70 15.63 13.94
C ARG A 19 -5.28 17.08 14.17
N GLY A 20 -5.71 18.00 13.30
CA GLY A 20 -5.33 19.41 13.34
C GLY A 20 -3.96 19.74 12.71
N ASN A 21 -3.26 18.76 12.11
CA ASN A 21 -2.01 18.94 11.36
C ASN A 21 -1.90 17.91 10.22
N TYR A 22 -0.85 18.00 9.40
CA TYR A 22 -0.62 17.13 8.23
C TYR A 22 0.67 16.30 8.33
N ASP A 23 1.27 16.24 9.52
CA ASP A 23 2.64 15.72 9.66
C ASP A 23 2.70 14.22 9.37
N GLU A 24 1.77 13.43 9.93
CA GLU A 24 1.72 11.98 9.68
C GLU A 24 1.43 11.64 8.21
N GLN A 25 0.54 12.40 7.57
CA GLN A 25 0.18 12.22 6.18
C GLN A 25 1.37 12.54 5.28
N ALA A 26 2.04 13.67 5.52
CA ALA A 26 3.23 14.07 4.78
C ALA A 26 4.36 13.03 4.88
N HIS A 27 4.49 12.32 6.01
CA HIS A 27 5.47 11.25 6.15
C HIS A 27 5.05 9.94 5.46
N ARG A 28 3.76 9.60 5.46
CA ARG A 28 3.27 8.31 4.96
C ARG A 28 2.94 8.30 3.48
N GLU A 29 2.52 9.43 2.90
CA GLU A 29 2.18 9.51 1.47
C GLU A 29 3.37 9.14 0.56
N PRO A 30 4.60 9.64 0.77
CA PRO A 30 5.76 9.23 -0.03
C PRO A 30 6.07 7.74 0.12
N ASP A 31 5.98 7.20 1.34
CA ASP A 31 6.24 5.77 1.58
C ASP A 31 5.19 4.88 0.90
N ILE A 32 3.92 5.30 0.87
CA ILE A 32 2.87 4.62 0.09
C ILE A 32 3.20 4.69 -1.40
N GLU A 33 3.60 5.85 -1.91
CA GLU A 33 3.99 6.01 -3.30
C GLU A 33 5.17 5.08 -3.65
N THR A 34 6.20 5.01 -2.81
CA THR A 34 7.34 4.09 -2.95
C THR A 34 6.89 2.63 -2.93
N LEU A 35 6.02 2.23 -1.99
CA LEU A 35 5.48 0.88 -1.90
C LEU A 35 4.86 0.44 -3.23
N TYR A 36 4.12 1.31 -3.94
CA TYR A 36 3.47 0.94 -5.19
C TYR A 36 4.33 1.17 -6.45
N THR A 37 5.34 2.05 -6.41
CA THR A 37 6.15 2.41 -7.60
C THR A 37 7.51 1.71 -7.66
N SER A 38 8.19 1.53 -6.53
CA SER A 38 9.54 0.97 -6.49
C SER A 38 9.57 -0.45 -7.04
N VAL A 39 10.70 -0.84 -7.60
CA VAL A 39 11.00 -2.21 -8.05
C VAL A 39 12.11 -2.85 -7.23
N ASP A 40 12.68 -2.12 -6.26
CA ASP A 40 13.71 -2.61 -5.35
C ASP A 40 13.07 -3.43 -4.23
N PRO A 41 13.34 -4.76 -4.15
CA PRO A 41 12.81 -5.61 -3.09
C PRO A 41 13.15 -5.11 -1.68
N ASP A 42 14.37 -4.64 -1.45
CA ASP A 42 14.84 -4.32 -0.10
C ASP A 42 14.17 -3.05 0.43
N GLU A 43 13.96 -2.05 -0.43
CA GLU A 43 13.22 -0.83 -0.11
C GLU A 43 11.76 -1.16 0.26
N VAL A 44 11.11 -2.02 -0.53
CA VAL A 44 9.73 -2.43 -0.30
C VAL A 44 9.61 -3.26 0.98
N LEU A 45 10.51 -4.23 1.19
CA LEU A 45 10.51 -5.07 2.39
C LEU A 45 10.71 -4.21 3.66
N THR A 46 11.61 -3.23 3.60
CA THR A 46 11.87 -2.28 4.69
C THR A 46 10.63 -1.48 5.06
N LEU A 47 9.89 -0.96 4.08
CA LEU A 47 8.65 -0.21 4.34
C LEU A 47 7.52 -1.10 4.84
N LEU A 48 7.38 -2.31 4.30
CA LEU A 48 6.41 -3.28 4.79
C LEU A 48 6.69 -3.66 6.26
N ASP A 49 7.96 -3.80 6.65
CA ASP A 49 8.36 -4.07 8.04
C ASP A 49 8.16 -2.85 8.95
N LYS A 50 8.60 -1.66 8.51
CA LYS A 50 8.45 -0.38 9.23
C LYS A 50 7.01 -0.15 9.70
N TYR A 51 6.04 -0.52 8.87
CA TYR A 51 4.63 -0.30 9.13
C TYR A 51 3.85 -1.54 9.56
N GLY A 52 4.50 -2.71 9.67
CA GLY A 52 3.84 -3.97 10.02
C GLY A 52 2.74 -4.37 9.03
N ILE A 53 2.95 -4.13 7.73
CA ILE A 53 1.94 -4.37 6.69
C ILE A 53 1.80 -5.87 6.45
N SER A 54 0.65 -6.42 6.85
CA SER A 54 0.33 -7.83 6.62
C SER A 54 -0.37 -8.08 5.28
N TYR A 55 -1.02 -7.07 4.70
CA TYR A 55 -1.80 -7.20 3.48
C TYR A 55 -1.52 -6.05 2.51
N VAL A 56 -1.42 -6.39 1.23
CA VAL A 56 -1.37 -5.42 0.12
C VAL A 56 -2.51 -5.71 -0.83
N TYR A 57 -3.23 -4.66 -1.25
CA TYR A 57 -4.34 -4.74 -2.19
C TYR A 57 -3.93 -4.09 -3.51
N VAL A 58 -4.15 -4.77 -4.63
CA VAL A 58 -3.92 -4.21 -5.98
C VAL A 58 -5.17 -4.42 -6.82
N GLY A 59 -5.91 -3.34 -7.06
CA GLY A 59 -7.12 -3.31 -7.88
C GLY A 59 -7.00 -2.39 -9.11
N PRO A 60 -8.13 -2.08 -9.76
CA PRO A 60 -8.15 -1.24 -10.96
C PRO A 60 -7.58 0.17 -10.75
N VAL A 61 -7.79 0.76 -9.56
CA VAL A 61 -7.29 2.10 -9.24
C VAL A 61 -5.77 2.11 -9.16
N GLU A 62 -5.19 1.15 -8.42
CA GLU A 62 -3.73 1.03 -8.31
C GLU A 62 -3.10 0.74 -9.67
N ARG A 63 -3.71 -0.15 -10.47
CA ARG A 63 -3.24 -0.49 -11.82
C ARG A 63 -3.31 0.66 -12.82
N MET A 64 -4.25 1.58 -12.64
CA MET A 64 -4.34 2.80 -13.46
C MET A 64 -3.29 3.84 -13.05
N ARG A 65 -2.98 3.91 -11.75
CA ARG A 65 -2.10 4.94 -11.18
C ARG A 65 -0.63 4.58 -11.23
N TYR A 66 -0.28 3.32 -10.99
CA TYR A 66 1.09 2.89 -10.73
C TYR A 66 1.68 2.04 -11.86
N PRO A 67 3.02 2.08 -12.07
CA PRO A 67 3.68 1.26 -13.07
C PRO A 67 3.48 -0.24 -12.82
N ALA A 68 3.21 -0.99 -13.89
CA ALA A 68 2.99 -2.44 -13.82
C ALA A 68 4.17 -3.19 -13.19
N ALA A 69 5.41 -2.75 -13.43
CA ALA A 69 6.61 -3.34 -12.84
C ALA A 69 6.64 -3.20 -11.31
N GLY A 70 6.23 -2.03 -10.81
CA GLY A 70 6.04 -1.82 -9.37
C GLY A 70 5.00 -2.78 -8.82
N LEU A 71 3.84 -2.92 -9.45
CA LEU A 71 2.79 -3.80 -8.94
C LEU A 71 3.16 -5.29 -8.99
N ALA A 72 3.89 -5.73 -10.02
CA ALA A 72 4.25 -7.13 -10.23
C ALA A 72 5.18 -7.69 -9.14
N LYS A 73 6.00 -6.85 -8.50
CA LYS A 73 6.96 -7.28 -7.47
C LYS A 73 6.29 -7.95 -6.26
N PHE A 74 5.06 -7.56 -5.91
CA PHE A 74 4.38 -8.08 -4.74
C PHE A 74 4.17 -9.60 -4.83
N ALA A 75 3.99 -10.14 -6.04
CA ALA A 75 3.88 -11.58 -6.26
C ALA A 75 5.18 -12.36 -5.99
N GLN A 76 6.33 -11.67 -5.95
CA GLN A 76 7.63 -12.25 -5.61
C GLN A 76 7.93 -12.13 -4.11
N LEU A 77 7.39 -11.11 -3.44
CA LEU A 77 7.68 -10.79 -2.03
C LEU A 77 6.64 -11.31 -1.05
N MET A 78 5.44 -11.66 -1.51
CA MET A 78 4.28 -11.96 -0.67
C MET A 78 3.43 -13.09 -1.27
N GLU A 79 2.68 -13.79 -0.43
CA GLU A 79 1.75 -14.84 -0.84
C GLU A 79 0.47 -14.23 -1.44
N ILE A 80 0.00 -14.74 -2.59
CA ILE A 80 -1.30 -14.37 -3.15
C ILE A 80 -2.40 -15.14 -2.42
N VAL A 81 -3.25 -14.44 -1.67
CA VAL A 81 -4.36 -15.04 -0.91
C VAL A 81 -5.73 -14.83 -1.56
N TYR A 82 -5.81 -13.95 -2.54
CA TYR A 82 -7.00 -13.73 -3.35
C TYR A 82 -6.58 -13.22 -4.73
N ASP A 83 -7.09 -13.83 -5.78
CA ASP A 83 -6.81 -13.40 -7.15
C ASP A 83 -8.04 -13.56 -8.03
N THR A 84 -8.32 -12.48 -8.77
CA THR A 84 -9.41 -12.39 -9.74
C THR A 84 -8.90 -11.64 -10.96
N ARG A 85 -9.73 -11.51 -12.00
CA ARG A 85 -9.35 -10.77 -13.20
C ARG A 85 -9.01 -9.29 -12.96
N THR A 86 -9.47 -8.70 -11.85
CA THR A 86 -9.36 -7.26 -11.59
C THR A 86 -8.65 -6.91 -10.28
N VAL A 87 -8.65 -7.82 -9.31
CA VAL A 87 -8.15 -7.60 -7.96
C VAL A 87 -7.24 -8.75 -7.54
N THR A 88 -6.10 -8.40 -6.96
CA THR A 88 -5.19 -9.33 -6.30
C THR A 88 -4.90 -8.83 -4.88
N ILE A 89 -4.96 -9.71 -3.89
CA ILE A 89 -4.61 -9.42 -2.49
C ILE A 89 -3.44 -10.31 -2.10
N TYR A 90 -2.40 -9.67 -1.57
CA TYR A 90 -1.19 -10.31 -1.09
C TYR A 90 -1.17 -10.31 0.43
N ARG A 91 -0.53 -11.32 1.01
CA ARG A 91 -0.33 -11.49 2.45
C ARG A 91 1.10 -11.91 2.75
N ARG A 92 1.63 -11.45 3.88
CA ARG A 92 2.85 -11.97 4.50
C ARG A 92 2.57 -13.03 5.56
#